data_AF-A0A3D9FJH7-F1
#
_entry.id   AF-A0A3D9FJH7-F1
#
_cell.length_a   1.000
_cell.length_b   1.000
_cell.length_c   1.000
_cell.angle_alpha   90.00
_cell.angle_beta   90.00
_cell.angle_gamma   90.00
#
_symmetry.space_group_name_H-M   'P 1'
#
loop_
_entity.id
_entity.type
_entity.pdbx_description
1 polymer ?
#
loop_
_entity_poly.entity_id
_entity_poly.type
_entity_poly.pdbx_seq_one_letter_code
_entity_poly.pdbx_strand_id
1 'polypeptide(L)'
;MKLPFVAFVMSAFVFNVPASASVEDQETVSENIDAAEEEDPSQRIRCRNRRVTGSNARRIRVCMTVAEWSELARNGNRDARRVLDDAQRDSINRNIDPGFSVGGPE
;
A
#
# COMPACT_ATOMS: atom_id res chain seq x y z
N MET A 1 49.86 -28.02 19.99
CA MET A 1 48.61 -28.25 19.24
C MET A 1 47.69 -27.05 19.48
N LYS A 2 47.49 -26.27 18.41
CA LYS A 2 46.28 -25.50 18.03
C LYS A 2 45.51 -24.71 19.10
N LEU A 3 45.82 -23.42 19.20
CA LEU A 3 44.85 -22.36 19.49
C LEU A 3 44.65 -21.54 18.21
N PRO A 4 43.51 -21.63 17.51
CA PRO A 4 43.23 -20.68 16.42
C PRO A 4 42.64 -19.39 17.00
N PHE A 5 43.49 -18.37 17.03
CA PHE A 5 43.22 -17.05 16.46
C PHE A 5 41.78 -16.54 16.61
N VAL A 6 41.59 -15.75 17.66
CA VAL A 6 40.65 -14.63 17.66
C VAL A 6 41.08 -13.69 16.53
N ALA A 7 40.48 -13.84 15.35
CA ALA A 7 40.50 -12.84 14.30
C ALA A 7 39.07 -12.33 14.16
N PHE A 8 38.76 -11.33 14.99
CA PHE A 8 37.62 -10.45 14.82
C PHE A 8 37.84 -9.75 13.47
N VAL A 9 37.35 -10.35 12.38
CA VAL A 9 37.32 -9.70 11.07
C VAL A 9 36.27 -8.59 11.17
N MET A 10 36.73 -7.45 11.68
CA MET A 10 36.14 -6.13 11.52
C MET A 10 36.14 -5.86 10.00
N SER A 11 35.15 -6.44 9.34
CA SER A 11 34.77 -6.08 7.98
C SER A 11 34.33 -4.62 8.03
N ALA A 12 35.26 -3.74 7.67
CA ALA A 12 34.96 -2.36 7.39
C ALA A 12 34.00 -2.33 6.20
N PHE A 13 32.70 -2.29 6.49
CA PHE A 13 31.71 -1.83 5.53
C PHE A 13 32.04 -0.37 5.23
N VAL A 14 32.79 -0.15 4.15
CA VAL A 14 32.96 1.17 3.56
C VAL A 14 31.57 1.58 3.07
N PHE A 15 30.87 2.36 3.88
CA PHE A 15 29.66 3.07 3.47
C PHE A 15 30.04 3.98 2.30
N ASN A 16 29.78 3.54 1.08
CA ASN A 16 29.76 4.42 -0.09
C ASN A 16 28.46 5.22 0.00
N VAL A 17 28.54 6.41 0.60
CA VAL A 17 27.44 7.38 0.68
C VAL A 17 27.38 8.10 -0.68
N PRO A 18 26.33 7.93 -1.50
CA PRO A 18 26.11 8.87 -2.58
C PRO A 18 25.77 10.23 -1.96
N ALA A 19 26.63 11.21 -2.17
CA ALA A 19 26.30 12.61 -1.93
C ALA A 19 25.20 13.00 -2.93
N SER A 20 23.95 12.88 -2.53
CA SER A 20 22.85 13.55 -3.21
C SER A 20 22.96 15.03 -2.92
N ALA A 21 23.62 15.76 -3.81
CA ALA A 21 23.38 17.19 -4.01
C ALA A 21 21.97 17.35 -4.56
N SER A 22 20.97 17.29 -3.67
CA SER A 22 19.65 17.84 -3.97
C SER A 22 19.77 19.35 -3.80
N VAL A 23 19.77 20.02 -4.95
CA VAL A 23 19.42 21.42 -5.10
C VAL A 23 18.23 21.72 -4.21
N GLU A 24 18.41 22.66 -3.29
CA GLU A 24 17.32 23.37 -2.62
C GLU A 24 16.56 24.16 -3.69
N ASP A 25 15.58 23.53 -4.33
CA ASP A 25 14.39 24.27 -4.72
C ASP A 25 13.41 24.17 -3.54
N GLN A 26 13.65 25.03 -2.56
CA GLN A 26 12.61 25.47 -1.63
C GLN A 26 11.61 26.32 -2.42
N GLU A 27 10.72 25.66 -3.17
CA GLU A 27 9.45 26.28 -3.54
C GLU A 27 8.50 26.12 -2.36
N THR A 28 8.54 27.14 -1.51
CA THR A 28 7.52 27.48 -0.53
C THR A 28 6.23 27.84 -1.26
N VAL A 29 5.47 26.85 -1.71
CA VAL A 29 4.09 27.07 -2.17
C VAL A 29 3.18 27.12 -0.94
N SER A 30 3.00 28.38 -0.50
CA SER A 30 1.78 28.97 0.02
C SER A 30 0.94 28.10 0.94
N GLU A 31 1.18 28.32 2.24
CA GLU A 31 0.17 28.32 3.28
C GLU A 31 -1.11 29.00 2.76
N ASN A 32 -2.21 28.25 2.64
CA ASN A 32 -3.54 28.83 2.61
C ASN A 32 -4.17 28.48 3.96
N ILE A 33 -4.07 29.42 4.91
CA ILE A 33 -4.84 29.39 6.15
C ILE A 33 -6.26 29.83 5.78
N ASP A 34 -7.11 28.86 5.47
CA ASP A 34 -8.55 29.08 5.59
C ASP A 34 -8.94 28.81 7.04
N ALA A 35 -9.40 29.89 7.67
CA ALA A 35 -10.07 30.08 8.94
C ALA A 35 -10.32 28.84 9.84
N ALA A 36 -9.86 28.98 11.08
CA ALA A 36 -10.24 28.16 12.23
C ALA A 36 -11.76 28.27 12.51
N GLU A 37 -12.55 27.49 11.79
CA GLU A 37 -13.74 26.86 12.35
C GLU A 37 -13.25 25.63 13.14
N GLU A 38 -14.02 25.13 14.11
CA GLU A 38 -13.63 23.97 14.92
C GLU A 38 -13.55 22.72 14.01
N GLU A 39 -12.44 22.60 13.28
CA GLU A 39 -12.30 21.77 12.10
C GLU A 39 -12.18 20.33 12.58
N ASP A 40 -13.28 19.58 12.47
CA ASP A 40 -13.30 18.17 12.80
C ASP A 40 -12.09 17.49 12.12
N PRO A 41 -11.15 16.91 12.89
CA PRO A 41 -9.93 16.32 12.35
C PRO A 41 -10.21 15.19 11.34
N SER A 42 -11.44 14.66 11.32
CA SER A 42 -11.91 13.68 10.36
C SER A 42 -12.01 14.21 8.92
N GLN A 43 -12.28 15.50 8.73
CA GLN A 43 -12.48 16.14 7.41
C GLN A 43 -11.18 16.55 6.73
N ARG A 44 -10.05 16.50 7.46
CA ARG A 44 -8.74 16.85 6.92
C ARG A 44 -8.39 15.95 5.73
N ILE A 45 -7.95 16.55 4.61
CA ILE A 45 -7.55 15.81 3.42
C ILE A 45 -6.14 15.25 3.59
N ARG A 46 -5.95 13.95 3.36
CA ARG A 46 -4.64 13.29 3.38
C ARG A 46 -4.36 12.59 2.06
N CYS A 47 -3.30 13.00 1.37
CA CYS A 47 -2.84 12.31 0.16
C CYS A 47 -1.89 11.15 0.50
N ARG A 48 -2.07 10.00 -0.14
CA ARG A 48 -1.18 8.83 -0.01
C ARG A 48 -0.82 8.28 -1.40
N ASN A 49 0.42 7.82 -1.56
CA ASN A 49 0.84 7.10 -2.75
C ASN A 49 0.46 5.61 -2.62
N ARG A 50 -0.32 5.11 -3.57
CA ARG A 50 -0.76 3.71 -3.64
C ARG A 50 -0.17 3.03 -4.89
N ARG A 51 0.14 1.74 -4.76
CA ARG A 51 0.54 0.92 -5.91
C ARG A 51 -0.70 0.58 -6.74
N VAL A 52 -0.55 0.60 -8.06
CA VAL A 52 -1.64 0.22 -8.97
C VAL A 52 -1.79 -1.29 -9.00
N THR A 53 -3.02 -1.79 -8.93
CA THR A 53 -3.30 -3.22 -9.06
C THR A 53 -2.76 -3.74 -10.39
N GLY A 54 -1.94 -4.79 -10.35
CA GLY A 54 -1.30 -5.37 -11.54
C GLY A 54 0.01 -4.70 -11.97
N SER A 55 0.52 -3.68 -11.26
CA SER A 55 1.84 -3.10 -11.53
C SER A 55 2.59 -2.71 -10.27
N ASN A 56 3.78 -3.28 -10.07
CA ASN A 56 4.64 -2.95 -8.92
C ASN A 56 5.41 -1.63 -9.10
N ALA A 57 5.64 -1.22 -10.35
CA ALA A 57 6.39 -0.01 -10.68
C ALA A 57 5.52 1.24 -10.66
N ARG A 58 4.26 1.14 -11.08
CA ARG A 58 3.35 2.31 -11.17
C ARG A 58 2.78 2.67 -9.81
N ARG A 59 2.87 3.95 -9.46
CA ARG A 59 2.28 4.53 -8.24
C ARG A 59 1.35 5.67 -8.61
N ILE A 60 0.19 5.71 -7.96
CA ILE A 60 -0.79 6.79 -8.08
C ILE A 60 -0.93 7.52 -6.75
N ARG A 61 -1.11 8.84 -6.79
CA ARG A 61 -1.41 9.65 -5.60
C ARG A 61 -2.92 9.73 -5.46
N VAL A 62 -3.45 9.29 -4.33
CA VAL A 62 -4.88 9.38 -4.01
C VAL A 62 -5.04 10.27 -2.80
N CYS A 63 -5.89 11.29 -2.92
CA CYS A 63 -6.23 12.22 -1.85
C CYS A 63 -7.68 11.99 -1.46
N MET A 64 -7.91 11.78 -0.16
CA MET A 64 -9.23 11.57 0.44
C MET A 64 -9.18 12.04 1.90
N THR A 65 -10.32 12.19 2.56
CA THR A 65 -10.39 12.65 3.94
C THR A 65 -9.83 11.61 4.91
N VAL A 66 -9.49 12.02 6.14
CA VAL A 66 -9.04 11.09 7.18
C VAL A 66 -10.16 10.11 7.55
N ALA A 67 -11.41 10.57 7.58
CA ALA A 67 -12.59 9.73 7.78
C ALA A 67 -12.67 8.62 6.72
N GLU A 68 -12.62 8.98 5.44
CA GLU A 68 -12.68 8.03 4.31
C GLU A 68 -11.53 7.02 4.35
N TRP A 69 -10.31 7.46 4.68
CA TRP A 69 -9.19 6.53 4.85
C TRP A 69 -9.44 5.52 5.96
N SER A 70 -10.09 5.93 7.05
CA SER A 70 -10.40 5.06 8.19
C SER A 70 -11.49 4.06 7.84
N GLU A 71 -12.51 4.48 7.09
CA GLU A 71 -13.58 3.61 6.60
C GLU A 71 -13.04 2.58 5.62
N LEU A 72 -12.20 3.00 4.67
CA LEU A 72 -11.57 2.08 3.73
C LEU A 72 -10.71 1.03 4.45
N ALA A 73 -10.00 1.42 5.51
CA ALA A 73 -9.21 0.49 6.32
C ALA A 73 -10.10 -0.51 7.08
N ARG A 74 -11.25 -0.07 7.60
CA ARG A 74 -12.23 -0.93 8.28
C ARG A 74 -12.91 -1.90 7.31
N ASN A 75 -13.23 -1.43 6.11
CA ASN A 75 -13.94 -2.23 5.11
C ASN A 75 -13.03 -3.27 4.44
N GLY A 76 -11.73 -3.01 4.31
CA GLY A 76 -10.81 -3.90 3.59
C GLY A 76 -10.81 -5.37 4.05
N ASN A 77 -10.88 -5.64 5.36
CA ASN A 77 -10.95 -7.03 5.86
C ASN A 77 -12.32 -7.67 5.62
N ARG A 78 -13.41 -6.89 5.69
CA ARG A 78 -14.76 -7.37 5.40
C ARG A 78 -14.90 -7.76 3.93
N ASP A 79 -14.39 -6.91 3.05
CA ASP A 79 -14.42 -7.15 1.60
C ASP A 79 -13.58 -8.36 1.21
N ALA A 80 -12.40 -8.53 1.80
CA ALA A 80 -11.55 -9.70 1.57
C ALA A 80 -12.25 -11.01 1.97
N ARG A 81 -12.92 -11.04 3.13
CA ARG A 81 -13.70 -12.21 3.57
C ARG A 81 -14.86 -12.50 2.63
N ARG A 82 -15.62 -11.47 2.24
CA ARG A 82 -16.73 -11.63 1.30
C ARG A 82 -16.28 -12.25 -0.01
N VAL A 83 -15.15 -11.82 -0.58
CA VAL A 83 -14.60 -12.40 -1.80
C VAL A 83 -14.26 -13.88 -1.64
N LEU A 84 -13.73 -14.30 -0.48
CA LEU A 84 -13.44 -15.70 -0.20
C LEU A 84 -14.71 -16.53 0.01
N ASP A 85 -15.69 -15.98 0.74
CA ASP A 85 -16.98 -16.63 0.98
C ASP A 85 -17.75 -16.83 -0.33
N ASP A 86 -17.77 -15.81 -1.18
CA ASP A 86 -18.36 -15.86 -2.54
C ASP A 86 -17.65 -16.93 -3.39
N ALA A 87 -16.31 -16.97 -3.37
CA ALA A 87 -15.54 -17.99 -4.10
C ALA A 87 -15.78 -19.42 -3.58
N GLN A 88 -15.96 -19.59 -2.27
CA GLN A 88 -16.27 -20.88 -1.67
C GLN A 88 -17.68 -21.32 -2.08
N ARG A 89 -18.67 -20.43 -2.04
CA ARG A 89 -20.04 -20.72 -2.47
C ARG A 89 -20.09 -21.14 -3.94
N ASP A 90 -19.35 -20.45 -4.80
CA ASP A 90 -19.23 -20.80 -6.21
C ASP A 90 -18.53 -22.15 -6.42
N SER A 91 -17.55 -22.51 -5.59
CA SER A 91 -16.91 -23.83 -5.66
C SER A 91 -17.87 -24.97 -5.27
N ILE A 92 -18.76 -24.74 -4.30
CA ILE A 92 -19.75 -25.73 -3.88
C ILE A 92 -20.82 -25.89 -4.98
N ASN A 93 -21.33 -24.78 -5.52
CA ASN A 93 -22.32 -24.83 -6.60
C ASN A 93 -21.77 -25.56 -7.85
N ARG A 94 -20.51 -25.33 -8.23
CA ARG A 94 -19.87 -26.05 -9.34
C ARG A 94 -19.69 -27.55 -9.12
N ASN A 95 -19.63 -28.02 -7.88
CA ASN A 95 -19.57 -29.45 -7.56
C ASN A 95 -20.94 -30.13 -7.54
N ILE A 96 -22.05 -29.36 -7.48
CA ILE A 96 -23.41 -29.89 -7.43
C ILE A 96 -23.99 -30.07 -8.85
N ASP A 97 -23.51 -29.33 -9.84
CA ASP A 97 -23.89 -29.49 -11.27
C ASP A 97 -22.71 -29.99 -12.12
N PRO A 98 -22.57 -31.31 -12.39
CA PRO A 98 -21.58 -31.84 -13.33
C PRO A 98 -21.89 -31.51 -14.81
N GLY A 99 -22.84 -30.62 -15.10
CA GLY A 99 -23.44 -30.45 -16.43
C GLY A 99 -23.33 -29.06 -17.07
N PHE A 100 -22.62 -28.08 -16.50
CA PHE A 100 -22.56 -26.75 -17.09
C PHE A 100 -21.37 -26.60 -18.06
N SER A 101 -21.57 -27.05 -19.29
CA SER A 101 -20.75 -26.68 -20.45
C SER A 101 -20.88 -25.18 -20.71
N VAL A 102 -19.81 -24.44 -20.41
CA VAL A 102 -19.69 -23.01 -20.71
C VAL A 102 -19.65 -22.83 -22.23
N GLY A 103 -20.80 -22.48 -22.83
CA GLY A 103 -20.87 -21.93 -24.18
C GLY A 103 -20.34 -20.49 -24.14
N GLY A 104 -19.24 -20.24 -24.84
CA GLY A 104 -18.65 -18.91 -24.98
C GLY A 104 -19.48 -18.01 -25.92
N PRO A 105 -19.41 -16.68 -25.77
CA PRO A 105 -20.11 -15.76 -26.65
C PRO A 105 -19.47 -15.74 -28.05
N GLU A 106 -20.32 -15.83 -29.07
CA GLU A 106 -20.02 -15.74 -30.52
C GLU A 106 -19.56 -14.33 -30.94
#